data_AF-A0AAV3NKH3-F1
#
_entry.id   AF-A0AAV3NKH3-F1
#
_cell.length_a   1.000
_cell.length_b   1.000
_cell.length_c   1.000
_cell.angle_alpha   90.00
_cell.angle_beta   90.00
_cell.angle_gamma   90.00
#
_symmetry.space_group_name_H-M   'P 1'
#
loop_
_entity.id
_entity.type
_entity.pdbx_description
1 polymer ?
#
loop_
_entity_poly.entity_id
_entity_poly.type
_entity_poly.pdbx_seq_one_letter_code
_entity_poly.pdbx_strand_id
1 'polypeptide(L)'
;MKKLRWAMDGGVWDLDISTPTTLDGAARPVPLEPLPLGISRGVKLSRPKQMDFFQRFMSMPFVPSFSTNQTQKGFAIQRLVSLPMPFTDRLFVTALGQFNVQQFVRSLRKNKSIQKSEGSSWFQNLKAHLAEKSLYACNFCSELLLTPDDTLLLSAEQHGCNNRLRKKALLTHKFPNHDFTIEAAWEALLTDEQGSYWDKPFTLAVDLASVSSNSGLSYHFCLNHSEGLPKEFEGQSDSQMPITLLPGVSAKSAVAYKKNVGLWRSDAPKLKMQPYDIFLSDPHISASGTIGAVVTASVGENSIRAQEKNEYQNWKGLHFRSQGVNSSLSTDLFASVALSAQQGNFQRPFMDLTRLYARLDFPSGSKFLSGATHVAYDLYNGLEPKAEAVQAICPNASLSLQQQIAGPFSFRVDSGLAIDLKKRNFSWQNPVFAIEYALQVLGSAKAIAWYAPNQKEFMIELRFFET
;
A
#
# COMPACT_ATOMS: atom_id res chain seq x y z
N MET A 1 27.05 -0.33 10.44
CA MET A 1 26.15 -0.86 9.39
C MET A 1 24.72 -0.43 9.71
N LYS A 2 24.27 0.71 9.15
CA LYS A 2 22.94 1.32 9.36
C LYS A 2 22.15 1.23 8.05
N LYS A 3 21.78 0.01 7.70
CA LYS A 3 21.05 -0.38 6.50
C LYS A 3 20.50 -1.76 6.92
N LEU A 4 19.23 -1.98 7.22
CA LEU A 4 18.07 -1.73 6.38
C LEU A 4 16.78 -2.08 7.13
N ARG A 5 15.79 -1.20 6.97
CA ARG A 5 14.47 -1.26 7.59
C ARG A 5 13.57 -1.58 6.37
N TRP A 6 12.78 -2.65 6.31
CA TRP A 6 11.53 -2.83 7.08
C TRP A 6 11.23 -4.32 7.32
N ALA A 7 11.40 -4.76 8.56
CA ALA A 7 10.40 -5.52 9.30
C ALA A 7 9.89 -4.56 10.39
N MET A 8 8.59 -4.60 10.69
CA MET A 8 7.95 -4.15 11.95
C MET A 8 7.03 -2.90 11.94
N ASP A 9 7.06 -1.97 10.98
CA ASP A 9 6.27 -0.70 11.11
C ASP A 9 5.26 -0.44 9.98
N GLY A 10 4.24 -1.29 9.84
CA GLY A 10 3.08 -1.02 9.00
C GLY A 10 1.80 -0.87 9.81
N GLY A 11 1.40 0.36 10.16
CA GLY A 11 0.03 0.57 10.63
C GLY A 11 -0.36 1.95 11.17
N VAL A 12 0.33 3.04 10.82
CA VAL A 12 -0.08 4.39 11.28
C VAL A 12 0.03 5.48 10.22
N TRP A 13 0.81 5.23 9.16
CA TRP A 13 1.14 6.24 8.15
C TRP A 13 0.32 6.04 6.88
N ASP A 14 -0.10 7.15 6.28
CA ASP A 14 -0.89 7.21 5.06
C ASP A 14 0.02 6.85 3.86
N LEU A 15 0.37 5.57 3.74
CA LEU A 15 1.27 5.04 2.71
C LEU A 15 0.49 4.59 1.49
N ASP A 16 0.99 4.92 0.30
CA ASP A 16 0.40 4.41 -0.95
C ASP A 16 0.33 2.89 -0.97
N ILE A 17 -0.85 2.38 -1.32
CA ILE A 17 -1.16 0.97 -1.54
C ILE A 17 -0.78 0.61 -2.97
N SER A 18 -0.12 -0.54 -3.16
CA SER A 18 0.17 -1.07 -4.48
C SER A 18 -1.10 -1.54 -5.18
N THR A 19 -1.38 -1.05 -6.38
CA THR A 19 -2.49 -1.54 -7.20
C THR A 19 -2.11 -1.55 -8.68
N PRO A 20 -2.52 -2.56 -9.47
CA PRO A 20 -2.41 -2.54 -10.92
C PRO A 20 -3.42 -1.60 -11.61
N THR A 21 -4.38 -1.03 -10.87
CA THR A 21 -5.46 -0.19 -11.43
C THR A 21 -4.93 1.08 -12.10
N THR A 22 -3.85 1.66 -11.57
CA THR A 22 -3.11 2.77 -12.21
C THR A 22 -1.84 2.27 -12.88
N LEU A 23 -1.40 2.93 -13.95
CA LEU A 23 -0.11 2.63 -14.58
C LEU A 23 1.08 2.99 -13.68
N ASP A 24 0.91 3.92 -12.73
CA ASP A 24 1.90 4.21 -11.70
C ASP A 24 1.99 3.12 -10.62
N GLY A 25 1.09 2.14 -10.61
CA GLY A 25 1.18 0.97 -9.73
C GLY A 25 0.87 1.29 -8.25
N ALA A 26 0.14 2.37 -7.99
CA ALA A 26 -0.09 2.91 -6.66
C ALA A 26 -1.43 3.64 -6.55
N ALA A 27 -2.09 3.49 -5.40
CA ALA A 27 -3.25 4.25 -4.98
C ALA A 27 -2.98 4.83 -3.60
N ARG A 28 -3.48 6.03 -3.34
CA ARG A 28 -3.35 6.64 -2.01
C ARG A 28 -4.42 6.09 -1.08
N PRO A 29 -4.13 5.96 0.20
CA PRO A 29 -5.18 5.70 1.17
C PRO A 29 -6.08 6.93 1.36
N VAL A 30 -7.35 6.71 1.71
CA VAL A 30 -8.24 7.78 2.16
C VAL A 30 -7.60 8.47 3.37
N PRO A 31 -7.42 9.80 3.35
CA PRO A 31 -6.89 10.52 4.50
C PRO A 31 -7.74 10.26 5.74
N LEU A 32 -7.08 10.05 6.88
CA LEU A 32 -7.68 9.97 8.22
C LEU A 32 -8.37 8.64 8.59
N GLU A 33 -8.56 7.68 7.69
CA GLU A 33 -9.02 6.33 8.07
C GLU A 33 -7.88 5.49 8.67
N PRO A 34 -8.10 4.73 9.76
CA PRO A 34 -7.14 3.73 10.20
C PRO A 34 -7.02 2.65 9.13
N LEU A 35 -6.04 2.81 8.25
CA LEU A 35 -5.85 1.91 7.13
C LEU A 35 -5.75 0.45 7.60
N PRO A 36 -6.37 -0.47 6.85
CA PRO A 36 -6.25 -1.88 7.13
C PRO A 36 -4.80 -2.29 6.89
N LEU A 37 -4.19 -2.78 7.96
CA LEU A 37 -3.08 -3.73 8.00
C LEU A 37 -2.61 -4.23 6.64
N GLY A 38 -1.65 -3.50 6.06
CA GLY A 38 -1.09 -3.79 4.76
C GLY A 38 0.19 -2.99 4.55
N ILE A 39 1.31 -3.70 4.64
CA ILE A 39 2.64 -3.41 4.11
C ILE A 39 3.03 -1.93 3.96
N SER A 40 3.96 -1.57 4.81
CA SER A 40 4.76 -0.38 4.74
C SER A 40 5.62 -0.36 3.41
N ARG A 41 5.61 0.75 2.64
CA ARG A 41 6.63 1.18 1.62
C ARG A 41 8.10 0.80 1.97
N GLY A 42 8.60 -0.37 1.56
CA GLY A 42 10.04 -0.47 1.26
C GLY A 42 10.46 0.70 0.36
N VAL A 43 11.75 1.02 0.21
CA VAL A 43 12.20 2.07 -0.74
C VAL A 43 11.71 1.68 -2.13
N LYS A 44 10.49 2.11 -2.47
CA LYS A 44 9.75 1.63 -3.63
C LYS A 44 10.24 2.52 -4.74
N LEU A 45 11.02 1.93 -5.64
CA LEU A 45 11.34 2.61 -6.88
C LEU A 45 10.03 2.98 -7.58
N SER A 46 10.04 4.12 -8.27
CA SER A 46 8.92 4.48 -9.15
C SER A 46 8.61 3.32 -10.10
N ARG A 47 7.34 3.15 -10.48
CA ARG A 47 6.94 2.05 -11.37
C ARG A 47 7.79 1.98 -12.65
N PRO A 48 8.12 3.11 -13.33
CA PRO A 48 9.05 3.10 -14.45
C PRO A 48 10.43 2.51 -14.12
N LYS A 49 11.03 2.88 -12.99
CA LYS A 49 12.32 2.31 -12.56
C LYS A 49 12.23 0.81 -12.25
N GLN A 50 11.13 0.35 -11.67
CA GLN A 50 10.91 -1.08 -11.49
C GLN A 50 10.83 -1.80 -12.84
N MET A 51 10.11 -1.23 -13.82
CA MET A 51 9.99 -1.83 -15.15
C MET A 51 11.32 -1.84 -15.90
N ASP A 52 12.09 -0.74 -15.83
CA ASP A 52 13.42 -0.68 -16.45
C ASP A 52 14.33 -1.77 -15.86
N PHE A 53 14.24 -1.99 -14.55
CA PHE A 53 14.96 -3.06 -13.89
C PHE A 53 14.55 -4.45 -14.41
N PHE A 54 13.26 -4.75 -14.49
CA PHE A 54 12.79 -6.04 -15.00
C PHE A 54 13.23 -6.29 -16.45
N GLN A 55 13.17 -5.27 -17.29
CA GLN A 55 13.55 -5.39 -18.70
C GLN A 55 15.04 -5.59 -18.89
N ARG A 56 15.88 -4.81 -18.19
CA ARG A 56 17.33 -4.81 -18.39
C ARG A 56 18.04 -5.90 -17.60
N PHE A 57 17.64 -6.15 -16.35
CA PHE A 57 18.36 -7.03 -15.43
C PHE A 57 17.70 -8.40 -15.24
N MET A 58 16.38 -8.50 -15.40
CA MET A 58 15.65 -9.77 -15.26
C MET A 58 15.29 -10.41 -16.60
N SER A 59 15.73 -9.81 -17.71
CA SER A 59 15.38 -10.24 -19.08
C SER A 59 13.87 -10.45 -19.29
N MET A 60 13.07 -9.63 -18.60
CA MET A 60 11.62 -9.69 -18.60
C MET A 60 11.07 -8.46 -19.35
N PRO A 61 11.00 -8.51 -20.69
CA PRO A 61 10.59 -7.36 -21.51
C PRO A 61 9.14 -6.93 -21.26
N PHE A 62 8.34 -7.87 -20.77
CA PHE A 62 6.89 -7.77 -20.62
C PHE A 62 6.51 -8.17 -19.19
N VAL A 63 5.94 -7.23 -18.43
CA VAL A 63 5.52 -7.49 -17.05
C VAL A 63 4.01 -7.64 -17.00
N PRO A 64 3.47 -8.79 -16.56
CA PRO A 64 2.04 -8.99 -16.46
C PRO A 64 1.44 -8.23 -15.28
N SER A 65 0.21 -7.78 -15.46
CA SER A 65 -0.68 -7.24 -14.43
C SER A 65 -2.10 -7.74 -14.68
N PHE A 66 -2.91 -7.80 -13.64
CA PHE A 66 -4.32 -8.14 -13.78
C PHE A 66 -5.15 -7.33 -12.79
N SER A 67 -6.24 -6.75 -13.29
CA SER A 67 -7.28 -6.09 -12.51
C SER A 67 -8.62 -6.49 -13.08
N THR A 68 -9.67 -6.51 -12.26
CA THR A 68 -11.05 -6.74 -12.72
C THR A 68 -11.84 -5.46 -12.95
N ASN A 69 -11.22 -4.30 -12.76
CA ASN A 69 -11.85 -2.99 -12.90
C ASN A 69 -12.22 -2.72 -14.38
N GLN A 70 -13.27 -1.92 -14.61
CA GLN A 70 -13.88 -1.68 -15.92
C GLN A 70 -12.96 -1.01 -16.94
N THR A 71 -12.00 -0.18 -16.51
CA THR A 71 -10.95 0.41 -17.37
C THR A 71 -9.88 -0.62 -17.73
N GLN A 72 -9.33 -1.35 -16.77
CA GLN A 72 -8.39 -2.43 -17.02
C GLN A 72 -9.06 -3.79 -16.87
N LYS A 73 -9.93 -4.17 -17.83
CA LYS A 73 -10.61 -5.46 -17.78
C LYS A 73 -9.65 -6.60 -18.06
N GLY A 74 -9.01 -7.12 -17.02
CA GLY A 74 -8.37 -8.43 -17.03
C GLY A 74 -6.86 -8.41 -17.19
N PHE A 75 -6.35 -9.47 -17.82
CA PHE A 75 -4.91 -9.70 -17.97
C PHE A 75 -4.29 -8.73 -18.97
N ALA A 76 -3.32 -7.97 -18.51
CA ALA A 76 -2.58 -6.98 -19.28
C ALA A 76 -1.07 -7.19 -19.17
N ILE A 77 -0.36 -6.67 -20.16
CA ILE A 77 1.09 -6.72 -20.23
C ILE A 77 1.63 -5.31 -20.34
N GLN A 78 2.60 -4.98 -19.49
CA GLN A 78 3.28 -3.70 -19.46
C GLN A 78 4.66 -3.80 -20.11
N ARG A 79 5.03 -2.75 -20.85
CA ARG A 79 6.34 -2.59 -21.48
C ARG A 79 6.80 -1.14 -21.34
N LEU A 80 7.98 -0.94 -20.77
CA LEU A 80 8.64 0.35 -20.73
C LEU A 80 9.46 0.58 -22.01
N VAL A 81 9.54 1.83 -22.43
CA VAL A 81 10.49 2.36 -23.39
C VAL A 81 11.21 3.52 -22.72
N SER A 82 12.51 3.37 -22.49
CA SER A 82 13.36 4.47 -22.05
C SER A 82 13.69 5.36 -23.24
N LEU A 83 13.49 6.67 -23.11
CA LEU A 83 13.83 7.65 -24.15
C LEU A 83 15.22 8.22 -23.82
N PRO A 84 16.28 7.82 -24.55
CA PRO A 84 17.61 8.33 -24.28
C PRO A 84 17.66 9.82 -24.63
N MET A 85 17.97 10.65 -23.64
CA MET A 85 18.21 12.08 -23.85
C MET A 85 19.72 12.33 -23.91
N PRO A 86 20.27 12.74 -25.07
CA PRO A 86 21.72 12.74 -25.31
C PRO A 86 22.54 13.77 -24.51
N PHE A 87 21.92 14.63 -23.69
CA PHE A 87 22.60 15.81 -23.13
C PHE A 87 22.49 15.96 -21.60
N THR A 88 21.85 15.02 -20.87
CA THR A 88 21.67 15.18 -19.42
C THR A 88 21.54 13.86 -18.67
N ASP A 89 22.58 13.48 -17.93
CA ASP A 89 22.56 12.33 -17.01
C ASP A 89 21.62 12.52 -15.80
N ARG A 90 21.07 13.73 -15.63
CA ARG A 90 20.17 14.11 -14.54
C ARG A 90 18.69 13.88 -14.84
N LEU A 91 18.34 13.56 -16.09
CA LEU A 91 16.96 13.45 -16.55
C LEU A 91 16.68 12.04 -17.06
N PHE A 92 15.73 11.36 -16.43
CA PHE A 92 15.27 10.03 -16.83
C PHE A 92 13.84 10.13 -17.38
N VAL A 93 13.69 9.95 -18.69
CA VAL A 93 12.40 10.03 -19.38
C VAL A 93 11.99 8.65 -19.88
N THR A 94 10.75 8.26 -19.59
CA THR A 94 10.22 6.96 -19.93
C THR A 94 8.78 7.03 -20.41
N ALA A 95 8.45 6.12 -21.32
CA ALA A 95 7.08 5.85 -21.74
C ALA A 95 6.73 4.40 -21.39
N LEU A 96 5.75 4.21 -20.51
CA LEU A 96 5.22 2.92 -20.14
C LEU A 96 3.94 2.66 -20.93
N GLY A 97 3.96 1.63 -21.78
CA GLY A 97 2.77 1.15 -22.48
C GLY A 97 2.20 -0.09 -21.79
N GLN A 98 0.87 -0.18 -21.74
CA GLN A 98 0.14 -1.37 -21.32
C GLN A 98 -0.78 -1.85 -22.43
N PHE A 99 -0.82 -3.16 -22.64
CA PHE A 99 -1.67 -3.83 -23.61
C PHE A 99 -2.60 -4.83 -22.92
N ASN A 100 -3.91 -4.69 -23.10
CA ASN A 100 -4.91 -5.60 -22.53
C ASN A 100 -5.12 -6.83 -23.44
N VAL A 101 -4.43 -7.92 -23.10
CA VAL A 101 -4.50 -9.19 -23.85
C VAL A 101 -5.88 -9.82 -23.73
N GLN A 102 -6.51 -9.77 -22.55
CA GLN A 102 -7.81 -10.40 -22.34
C GLN A 102 -8.91 -9.72 -23.16
N GLN A 103 -8.89 -8.39 -23.26
CA GLN A 103 -9.82 -7.65 -24.09
C GLN A 103 -9.60 -7.92 -25.58
N PHE A 104 -8.35 -8.02 -26.02
CA PHE A 104 -8.01 -8.40 -27.38
C PHE A 104 -8.52 -9.81 -27.75
N VAL A 105 -8.33 -10.80 -26.86
CA VAL A 105 -8.86 -12.16 -27.08
C VAL A 105 -10.40 -12.17 -27.10
N ARG A 106 -11.03 -11.36 -26.25
CA ARG A 106 -12.50 -11.21 -26.23
C ARG A 106 -13.03 -10.57 -27.51
N SER A 107 -12.38 -9.52 -28.04
CA SER A 107 -12.80 -8.88 -29.30
C SER A 107 -12.67 -9.84 -30.48
N LEU A 108 -11.58 -10.62 -30.53
CA LEU A 108 -11.41 -11.68 -31.53
C LEU A 108 -12.47 -12.79 -31.43
N ARG A 109 -12.84 -13.22 -30.21
CA ARG A 109 -13.85 -14.28 -30.01
C ARG A 109 -15.25 -13.82 -30.39
N LYS A 110 -15.63 -12.58 -30.07
CA LYS A 110 -16.93 -12.01 -30.49
C LYS A 110 -17.05 -12.01 -32.00
N ASN A 111 -15.98 -11.67 -32.71
CA ASN A 111 -15.98 -11.65 -34.17
C ASN A 111 -15.97 -13.04 -34.82
N LYS A 112 -15.34 -14.06 -34.22
CA LYS A 112 -15.49 -15.46 -34.71
C LYS A 112 -16.93 -15.96 -34.66
N SER A 113 -17.76 -15.43 -33.77
CA SER A 113 -19.21 -15.72 -33.72
C SER A 113 -20.00 -15.01 -34.83
N ILE A 114 -19.47 -13.91 -35.36
CA ILE A 114 -20.09 -13.08 -36.40
C ILE A 114 -19.56 -13.46 -37.81
N GLN A 115 -18.31 -13.92 -37.91
CA GLN A 115 -17.61 -14.32 -39.15
C GLN A 115 -18.02 -15.68 -39.74
N LYS A 116 -19.19 -16.22 -39.39
CA LYS A 116 -19.79 -17.26 -40.25
C LYS A 116 -20.27 -16.69 -41.60
N SER A 117 -20.26 -15.38 -41.77
CA SER A 117 -20.53 -14.68 -43.02
C SER A 117 -19.37 -13.74 -43.40
N GLU A 118 -18.80 -13.96 -44.57
CA GLU A 118 -17.98 -13.04 -45.40
C GLU A 118 -16.44 -13.05 -45.29
N GLY A 119 -15.83 -13.23 -46.48
CA GLY A 119 -14.42 -13.56 -46.74
C GLY A 119 -13.42 -12.41 -46.65
N SER A 120 -13.37 -11.71 -45.52
CA SER A 120 -12.29 -10.77 -45.22
C SER A 120 -11.02 -11.52 -44.77
N SER A 121 -9.84 -11.08 -45.23
CA SER A 121 -8.57 -11.71 -44.86
C SER A 121 -8.32 -11.56 -43.34
N TRP A 122 -7.98 -12.65 -42.67
CA TRP A 122 -7.78 -12.70 -41.22
C TRP A 122 -6.81 -11.62 -40.70
N PHE A 123 -5.78 -11.27 -41.47
CA PHE A 123 -4.79 -10.24 -41.12
C PHE A 123 -5.37 -8.82 -41.11
N GLN A 124 -6.30 -8.49 -42.02
CA GLN A 124 -6.94 -7.16 -42.03
C GLN A 124 -7.84 -6.99 -40.80
N ASN A 125 -8.55 -8.04 -40.41
CA ASN A 125 -9.34 -8.06 -39.19
C ASN A 125 -8.46 -7.90 -37.93
N LEU A 126 -7.34 -8.63 -37.87
CA LEU A 126 -6.36 -8.47 -36.78
C LEU A 126 -5.83 -7.04 -36.68
N LYS A 127 -5.49 -6.40 -37.81
CA LYS A 127 -5.00 -5.02 -37.83
C LYS A 127 -6.06 -4.03 -37.34
N ALA A 128 -7.33 -4.23 -37.75
CA ALA A 128 -8.44 -3.43 -37.27
C ALA A 128 -8.63 -3.55 -35.75
N HIS A 129 -8.49 -4.77 -35.20
CA HIS A 129 -8.56 -5.00 -33.76
C HIS A 129 -7.38 -4.39 -33.00
N LEU A 130 -6.15 -4.49 -33.52
CA LEU A 130 -4.98 -3.89 -32.90
C LEU A 130 -4.99 -2.35 -32.95
N ALA A 131 -5.81 -1.74 -33.80
CA ALA A 131 -6.00 -0.29 -33.86
C ALA A 131 -7.00 0.24 -32.80
N GLU A 132 -7.67 -0.67 -32.08
CA GLU A 132 -8.67 -0.28 -31.09
C GLU A 132 -7.99 0.38 -29.87
N LYS A 133 -8.24 1.68 -29.67
CA LYS A 133 -7.62 2.47 -28.60
C LYS A 133 -7.87 1.88 -27.21
N SER A 134 -9.01 1.23 -27.03
CA SER A 134 -9.46 0.60 -25.78
C SER A 134 -8.48 -0.47 -25.25
N LEU A 135 -7.60 -1.00 -26.10
CA LEU A 135 -6.61 -2.02 -25.72
C LEU A 135 -5.36 -1.45 -25.05
N TYR A 136 -5.13 -0.14 -25.19
CA TYR A 136 -3.87 0.49 -24.80
C TYR A 136 -4.07 1.48 -23.64
N ALA A 137 -3.08 1.51 -22.76
CA ALA A 137 -2.89 2.59 -21.80
C ALA A 137 -1.43 3.03 -21.86
N CYS A 138 -1.18 4.32 -21.71
CA CYS A 138 0.15 4.90 -21.79
C CYS A 138 0.39 5.81 -20.59
N ASN A 139 1.58 5.71 -20.00
CA ASN A 139 2.05 6.62 -18.97
C ASN A 139 3.40 7.20 -19.40
N PHE A 140 3.48 8.53 -19.42
CA PHE A 140 4.71 9.25 -19.68
C PHE A 140 5.27 9.74 -18.35
N CYS A 141 6.50 9.38 -18.04
CA CYS A 141 7.15 9.75 -16.79
C CYS A 141 8.51 10.38 -17.03
N SER A 142 8.75 11.50 -16.36
CA SER A 142 9.99 12.26 -16.38
C SER A 142 10.48 12.45 -14.94
N GLU A 143 11.67 11.95 -14.64
CA GLU A 143 12.33 12.11 -13.35
C GLU A 143 13.58 12.98 -13.52
N LEU A 144 13.64 14.08 -12.79
CA LEU A 144 14.72 15.06 -12.82
C LEU A 144 15.42 15.12 -11.46
N LEU A 145 16.73 14.90 -11.46
CA LEU A 145 17.61 15.11 -10.32
C LEU A 145 18.04 16.58 -10.31
N LEU A 146 17.43 17.38 -9.41
CA LEU A 146 17.75 18.80 -9.28
C LEU A 146 19.08 18.99 -8.55
N THR A 147 19.22 18.29 -7.42
CA THR A 147 20.43 18.18 -6.60
C THR A 147 20.65 16.71 -6.24
N PRO A 148 21.77 16.32 -5.62
CA PRO A 148 21.97 14.93 -5.16
C PRO A 148 20.89 14.45 -4.17
N ASP A 149 20.25 15.38 -3.46
CA ASP A 149 19.24 15.11 -2.44
C ASP A 149 17.80 15.43 -2.90
N ASP A 150 17.65 16.18 -4.01
CA ASP A 150 16.37 16.60 -4.59
C ASP A 150 16.00 15.84 -5.87
N THR A 151 14.84 15.19 -5.84
CA THR A 151 14.28 14.49 -7.01
C THR A 151 12.89 15.00 -7.33
N LEU A 152 12.65 15.36 -8.59
CA LEU A 152 11.34 15.75 -9.11
C LEU A 152 10.84 14.70 -10.10
N LEU A 153 9.70 14.07 -9.81
CA LEU A 153 9.02 13.11 -10.66
C LEU A 153 7.74 13.73 -11.21
N LEU A 154 7.59 13.72 -12.53
CA LEU A 154 6.36 14.11 -13.22
C LEU A 154 5.84 12.89 -13.97
N SER A 155 4.59 12.48 -13.74
CA SER A 155 3.91 11.42 -14.48
C SER A 155 2.60 11.90 -15.07
N ALA A 156 2.27 11.39 -16.25
CA ALA A 156 1.05 11.66 -16.98
C ALA A 156 0.52 10.36 -17.59
N GLU A 157 -0.59 9.87 -17.07
CA GLU A 157 -1.22 8.62 -17.46
C GLU A 157 -2.51 8.88 -18.24
N GLN A 158 -2.67 8.16 -19.36
CA GLN A 158 -3.88 8.16 -20.17
C GLN A 158 -4.28 6.73 -20.52
N HIS A 159 -5.56 6.41 -20.28
CA HIS A 159 -6.13 5.13 -20.61
C HIS A 159 -6.99 5.22 -21.88
N GLY A 160 -6.84 4.31 -22.84
CA GLY A 160 -7.49 4.43 -24.14
C GLY A 160 -9.03 4.35 -24.13
N CYS A 161 -9.64 3.71 -23.11
CA CYS A 161 -11.10 3.73 -22.94
C CYS A 161 -11.64 5.03 -22.33
N ASN A 162 -10.83 5.77 -21.56
CA ASN A 162 -11.27 6.95 -20.82
C ASN A 162 -10.45 8.17 -21.25
N ASN A 163 -11.11 9.23 -21.72
CA ASN A 163 -10.45 10.51 -22.02
C ASN A 163 -9.93 11.25 -20.76
N ARG A 164 -9.82 10.58 -19.61
CA ARG A 164 -9.28 11.14 -18.37
C ARG A 164 -7.76 11.05 -18.39
N LEU A 165 -7.13 12.20 -18.21
CA LEU A 165 -5.67 12.33 -18.09
C LEU A 165 -5.33 12.48 -16.61
N ARG A 166 -4.71 11.46 -16.02
CA ARG A 166 -4.19 11.52 -14.65
C ARG A 166 -2.81 12.15 -14.69
N LYS A 167 -2.53 13.09 -13.80
CA LYS A 167 -1.22 13.73 -13.69
C LYS A 167 -0.74 13.66 -12.25
N LYS A 168 0.54 13.41 -12.05
CA LYS A 168 1.16 13.42 -10.72
C LYS A 168 2.51 14.10 -10.77
N ALA A 169 2.76 14.93 -9.77
CA ALA A 169 4.02 15.62 -9.56
C ALA A 169 4.48 15.33 -8.13
N LEU A 170 5.67 14.76 -7.98
CA LEU A 170 6.25 14.39 -6.69
C LEU A 170 7.65 15.02 -6.58
N LEU A 171 7.83 15.90 -5.63
CA LEU A 171 9.13 16.43 -5.22
C LEU A 171 9.55 15.73 -3.93
N THR A 172 10.76 15.18 -3.90
CA THR A 172 11.36 14.56 -2.71
C THR A 172 12.69 15.23 -2.41
N HIS A 173 12.87 15.67 -1.17
CA HIS A 173 14.13 16.17 -0.63
C HIS A 173 14.57 15.30 0.53
N LYS A 174 15.81 14.82 0.51
CA LYS A 174 16.40 14.00 1.57
C LYS A 174 17.28 14.84 2.47
N PHE A 175 16.81 15.11 3.70
CA PHE A 175 17.67 15.64 4.76
C PHE A 175 18.43 14.51 5.46
N PRO A 176 19.52 14.79 6.20
CA PRO A 176 20.31 13.75 6.86
C PRO A 176 19.53 12.82 7.81
N ASN A 177 18.48 13.34 8.44
CA ASN A 177 17.64 12.61 9.40
C ASN A 177 16.13 12.70 9.11
N HIS A 178 15.74 13.35 8.01
CA HIS A 178 14.33 13.59 7.66
C HIS A 178 14.10 13.42 6.17
N ASP A 179 12.94 12.89 5.80
CA ASP A 179 12.49 12.82 4.43
C ASP A 179 11.35 13.83 4.26
N PHE A 180 11.48 14.70 3.26
CA PHE A 180 10.46 15.68 2.92
C PHE A 180 9.91 15.38 1.53
N THR A 181 8.59 15.29 1.41
CA THR A 181 7.92 14.99 0.14
C THR A 181 6.74 15.92 -0.08
N ILE A 182 6.65 16.49 -1.28
CA ILE A 182 5.49 17.23 -1.75
C ILE A 182 4.92 16.47 -2.94
N GLU A 183 3.66 16.10 -2.88
CA GLU A 183 2.99 15.39 -3.97
C GLU A 183 1.67 16.04 -4.34
N ALA A 184 1.57 16.48 -5.59
CA ALA A 184 0.34 16.97 -6.20
C ALA A 184 -0.16 15.94 -7.22
N ALA A 185 -1.45 15.59 -7.17
CA ALA A 185 -2.06 14.66 -8.09
C ALA A 185 -3.42 15.17 -8.58
N TRP A 186 -3.66 15.00 -9.89
CA TRP A 186 -4.93 15.30 -10.57
C TRP A 186 -5.59 13.98 -10.99
N GLU A 187 -6.89 13.88 -10.75
CA GLU A 187 -7.64 12.61 -10.89
C GLU A 187 -6.95 11.49 -10.07
N ALA A 188 -6.67 11.78 -8.80
CA ALA A 188 -5.95 10.92 -7.88
C ALA A 188 -6.81 9.72 -7.45
N LEU A 189 -6.25 8.51 -7.49
CA LEU A 189 -6.92 7.30 -7.03
C LEU A 189 -6.71 7.12 -5.52
N LEU A 190 -7.81 7.05 -4.78
CA LEU A 190 -7.85 6.81 -3.35
C LEU A 190 -8.49 5.44 -3.05
N THR A 191 -8.08 4.80 -1.96
CA THR A 191 -8.59 3.49 -1.51
C THR A 191 -9.09 3.58 -0.08
N ASP A 192 -10.30 3.09 0.18
CA ASP A 192 -10.88 3.02 1.53
C ASP A 192 -10.47 1.74 2.30
N GLU A 193 -10.89 1.64 3.56
CA GLU A 193 -10.66 0.45 4.40
C GLU A 193 -11.31 -0.84 3.84
N GLN A 194 -12.40 -0.70 3.10
CA GLN A 194 -13.15 -1.79 2.49
C GLN A 194 -12.49 -2.27 1.17
N GLY A 195 -11.49 -1.55 0.67
CA GLY A 195 -10.77 -1.84 -0.56
C GLY A 195 -11.44 -1.25 -1.81
N SER A 196 -12.39 -0.33 -1.65
CA SER A 196 -13.04 0.37 -2.76
C SER A 196 -12.23 1.57 -3.20
N TYR A 197 -12.29 1.87 -4.50
CA TYR A 197 -11.53 2.93 -5.13
C TYR A 197 -12.36 4.20 -5.38
N TRP A 198 -11.73 5.35 -5.19
CA TRP A 198 -12.35 6.67 -5.32
C TRP A 198 -11.44 7.59 -6.14
N ASP A 199 -11.97 8.23 -7.18
CA ASP A 199 -11.26 9.26 -7.93
C ASP A 199 -11.52 10.63 -7.30
N LYS A 200 -10.45 11.35 -6.94
CA LYS A 200 -10.52 12.77 -6.56
C LYS A 200 -9.96 13.68 -7.66
N PRO A 201 -10.63 14.79 -8.00
CA PRO A 201 -10.15 15.72 -9.01
C PRO A 201 -8.77 16.30 -8.72
N PHE A 202 -8.50 16.68 -7.46
CA PHE A 202 -7.20 17.22 -7.06
C PHE A 202 -6.86 16.91 -5.60
N THR A 203 -5.61 16.52 -5.38
CA THR A 203 -5.04 16.32 -4.04
C THR A 203 -3.62 16.87 -3.99
N LEU A 204 -3.32 17.64 -2.95
CA LEU A 204 -1.98 18.12 -2.61
C LEU A 204 -1.61 17.59 -1.23
N ALA A 205 -0.48 16.91 -1.13
CA ALA A 205 0.05 16.38 0.12
C ALA A 205 1.47 16.90 0.36
N VAL A 206 1.75 17.28 1.60
CA VAL A 206 3.08 17.66 2.06
C VAL A 206 3.39 16.83 3.28
N ASP A 207 4.41 15.97 3.18
CA ASP A 207 4.81 15.07 4.24
C ASP A 207 6.25 15.35 4.67
N LEU A 208 6.47 15.33 5.98
CA LEU A 208 7.76 15.41 6.63
C LEU A 208 7.86 14.26 7.63
N ALA A 209 8.78 13.33 7.39
CA ALA A 209 8.98 12.15 8.24
C ALA A 209 10.40 12.10 8.80
N SER A 210 10.54 11.75 10.07
CA SER A 210 11.84 11.37 10.62
C SER A 210 12.28 10.01 10.11
N VAL A 211 13.59 9.83 9.89
CA VAL A 211 14.14 8.54 9.45
C VAL A 211 14.11 7.53 10.62
N SER A 212 13.06 6.71 10.68
CA SER A 212 12.63 5.84 11.80
C SER A 212 13.66 4.82 12.33
N SER A 213 14.36 5.07 13.44
CA SER A 213 15.33 4.11 13.99
C SER A 213 14.74 2.75 14.43
N ASN A 214 15.56 1.69 14.49
CA ASN A 214 15.11 0.35 14.96
C ASN A 214 14.52 0.40 16.38
N SER A 215 14.99 1.35 17.19
CA SER A 215 14.41 1.69 18.48
C SER A 215 14.69 3.14 18.75
N GLY A 216 13.63 3.93 18.94
CA GLY A 216 13.75 5.36 19.19
C GLY A 216 12.47 6.12 18.88
N LEU A 217 12.58 7.43 19.02
CA LEU A 217 11.52 8.38 18.70
C LEU A 217 11.42 8.55 17.17
N SER A 218 10.20 8.57 16.68
CA SER A 218 9.87 8.93 15.31
C SER A 218 8.72 9.92 15.32
N TYR A 219 8.73 10.83 14.36
CA TYR A 219 7.65 11.78 14.18
C TYR A 219 7.35 11.95 12.70
N HIS A 220 6.13 12.37 12.42
CA HIS A 220 5.64 12.60 11.08
C HIS A 220 4.62 13.73 11.10
N PHE A 221 4.73 14.59 10.10
CA PHE A 221 3.81 15.67 9.84
C PHE A 221 3.31 15.55 8.41
N CYS A 222 2.00 15.57 8.23
CA CYS A 222 1.33 15.43 6.95
C CYS A 222 0.29 16.55 6.84
N LEU A 223 0.33 17.28 5.71
CA LEU A 223 -0.66 18.28 5.35
C LEU A 223 -1.30 17.84 4.03
N ASN A 224 -2.58 17.52 4.07
CA ASN A 224 -3.37 17.11 2.91
C ASN A 224 -4.43 18.15 2.61
N HIS A 225 -4.39 18.70 1.40
CA HIS A 225 -5.43 19.54 0.82
C HIS A 225 -6.11 18.77 -0.30
N SER A 226 -7.44 18.77 -0.31
CA SER A 226 -8.21 18.10 -1.35
C SER A 226 -9.34 18.97 -1.85
N GLU A 227 -9.52 18.96 -3.17
CA GLU A 227 -10.53 19.76 -3.87
C GLU A 227 -11.39 18.90 -4.79
N GLY A 228 -12.64 19.31 -4.92
CA GLY A 228 -13.64 18.65 -5.75
C GLY A 228 -14.32 17.47 -5.05
N LEU A 229 -15.51 17.15 -5.53
CA LEU A 229 -16.28 16.03 -5.01
C LEU A 229 -15.65 14.70 -5.48
N PRO A 230 -15.43 13.73 -4.57
CA PRO A 230 -14.95 12.41 -4.93
C PRO A 230 -15.99 11.73 -5.82
N LYS A 231 -15.53 11.05 -6.85
CA LYS A 231 -16.36 10.18 -7.68
C LYS A 231 -15.94 8.75 -7.38
N GLU A 232 -16.90 7.90 -7.12
CA GLU A 232 -16.63 6.47 -7.00
C GLU A 232 -15.95 5.98 -8.28
N PHE A 233 -14.86 5.23 -8.12
CA PHE A 233 -14.17 4.67 -9.26
C PHE A 233 -15.02 3.53 -9.83
N GLU A 234 -15.71 3.83 -10.94
CA GLU A 234 -16.43 2.86 -11.79
C GLU A 234 -17.70 2.20 -11.20
N GLY A 235 -18.30 2.80 -10.16
CA GLY A 235 -19.66 2.51 -9.71
C GLY A 235 -19.88 1.12 -9.11
N GLN A 236 -18.99 0.69 -8.21
CA GLN A 236 -19.12 -0.54 -7.44
C GLN A 236 -20.04 -0.34 -6.20
N SER A 237 -21.36 -0.30 -6.42
CA SER A 237 -22.44 -0.57 -5.43
C SER A 237 -22.47 0.24 -4.11
N ASP A 238 -23.58 0.98 -3.86
CA ASP A 238 -24.19 1.42 -2.57
C ASP A 238 -23.30 1.72 -1.33
N SER A 239 -21.99 1.93 -1.51
CA SER A 239 -21.09 2.25 -0.42
C SER A 239 -21.25 3.73 -0.08
N GLN A 240 -21.60 4.02 1.17
CA GLN A 240 -21.66 5.39 1.66
C GLN A 240 -20.29 6.05 1.46
N MET A 241 -20.28 7.14 0.69
CA MET A 241 -19.09 7.94 0.44
C MET A 241 -18.39 8.29 1.75
N PRO A 242 -17.09 7.93 1.92
CA PRO A 242 -16.34 8.35 3.09
C PRO A 242 -16.33 9.87 3.23
N ILE A 243 -16.85 10.39 4.34
CA ILE A 243 -16.93 11.84 4.64
C ILE A 243 -15.52 12.49 4.63
N THR A 244 -14.48 11.70 4.90
CA THR A 244 -13.05 12.07 4.81
C THR A 244 -12.59 12.40 3.40
N LEU A 245 -13.35 12.01 2.37
CA LEU A 245 -13.07 12.33 0.98
C LEU A 245 -13.64 13.68 0.54
N LEU A 246 -14.41 14.37 1.39
CA LEU A 246 -14.93 15.69 1.07
C LEU A 246 -13.81 16.74 0.92
N PRO A 247 -14.07 17.85 0.21
CA PRO A 247 -13.13 18.95 0.07
C PRO A 247 -12.71 19.55 1.42
N GLY A 248 -11.44 19.90 1.53
CA GLY A 248 -10.90 20.56 2.72
C GLY A 248 -9.41 20.31 2.93
N VAL A 249 -8.90 20.98 3.95
CA VAL A 249 -7.52 20.86 4.42
C VAL A 249 -7.52 20.00 5.67
N SER A 250 -6.56 19.09 5.77
CA SER A 250 -6.31 18.28 6.96
C SER A 250 -4.82 18.28 7.27
N ALA A 251 -4.49 18.51 8.53
CA ALA A 251 -3.15 18.43 9.06
C ALA A 251 -3.11 17.30 10.09
N LYS A 252 -2.17 16.37 9.92
CA LYS A 252 -1.96 15.23 10.81
C LYS A 252 -0.53 15.29 11.31
N SER A 253 -0.35 15.29 12.61
CA SER A 253 0.96 15.15 13.24
C SER A 253 0.92 13.95 14.16
N ALA A 254 1.92 13.09 14.09
CA ALA A 254 2.04 11.99 15.04
C ALA A 254 3.47 11.78 15.47
N VAL A 255 3.58 11.31 16.72
CA VAL A 255 4.84 11.01 17.39
C VAL A 255 4.71 9.60 17.93
N ALA A 256 5.70 8.75 17.63
CA ALA A 256 5.73 7.36 18.04
C ALA A 256 7.08 7.01 18.64
N TYR A 257 7.06 6.30 19.76
CA TYR A 257 8.23 5.65 20.32
C TYR A 257 8.16 4.16 20.03
N LYS A 258 9.21 3.64 19.40
CA LYS A 258 9.34 2.23 19.08
C LYS A 258 10.47 1.60 19.88
N LYS A 259 10.22 0.41 20.42
CA LYS A 259 11.23 -0.43 21.05
C LYS A 259 11.24 -1.81 20.39
N ASN A 260 12.42 -2.24 19.95
CA ASN A 260 12.67 -3.59 19.46
C ASN A 260 13.56 -4.33 20.48
N VAL A 261 13.19 -5.55 20.82
CA VAL A 261 13.92 -6.45 21.71
C VAL A 261 14.18 -7.75 20.96
N GLY A 262 15.46 -8.06 20.74
CA GLY A 262 15.87 -9.37 20.25
C GLY A 262 15.77 -10.38 21.40
N LEU A 263 14.87 -11.36 21.26
CA LEU A 263 14.69 -12.44 22.23
C LEU A 263 15.73 -13.54 22.03
N TRP A 264 16.05 -13.84 20.77
CA TRP A 264 17.02 -14.86 20.42
C TRP A 264 17.63 -14.56 19.05
N ARG A 265 18.90 -14.94 18.87
CA ARG A 265 19.58 -14.95 17.58
C ARG A 265 20.47 -16.19 17.52
N SER A 266 20.52 -16.83 16.37
CA SER A 266 21.41 -17.97 16.15
C SER A 266 22.85 -17.49 15.95
N ASP A 267 23.78 -18.05 16.72
CA ASP A 267 25.23 -17.89 16.52
C ASP A 267 25.84 -19.06 15.71
N ALA A 268 25.00 -19.91 15.13
CA ALA A 268 25.46 -21.08 14.38
C ALA A 268 26.33 -20.66 13.16
N PRO A 269 27.41 -21.39 12.86
CA PRO A 269 28.29 -21.05 11.75
C PRO A 269 27.54 -21.09 10.43
N LYS A 270 27.54 -19.95 9.71
CA LYS A 270 26.96 -19.83 8.38
C LYS A 270 27.74 -20.67 7.37
N LEU A 271 27.06 -21.23 6.37
CA LEU A 271 27.74 -21.89 5.26
C LEU A 271 28.60 -20.87 4.50
N LYS A 272 29.70 -21.33 3.87
CA LYS A 272 30.59 -20.47 3.05
C LYS A 272 29.91 -19.88 1.80
N MET A 273 28.66 -20.26 1.51
CA MET A 273 27.89 -19.75 0.39
C MET A 273 27.18 -18.45 0.75
N GLN A 274 27.08 -17.54 -0.22
CA GLN A 274 26.32 -16.30 -0.06
C GLN A 274 24.84 -16.63 0.12
N PRO A 275 24.16 -16.07 1.14
CA PRO A 275 22.72 -16.27 1.32
C PRO A 275 21.92 -15.68 0.15
N TYR A 276 20.75 -16.25 -0.11
CA TYR A 276 19.84 -15.74 -1.15
C TYR A 276 19.42 -14.29 -0.86
N ASP A 277 19.30 -13.93 0.42
CA ASP A 277 19.09 -12.57 0.91
C ASP A 277 19.94 -12.33 2.17
N ILE A 278 20.72 -11.24 2.18
CA ILE A 278 21.60 -10.88 3.30
C ILE A 278 20.82 -10.63 4.59
N PHE A 279 19.61 -10.06 4.54
CA PHE A 279 18.84 -9.79 5.75
C PHE A 279 18.12 -11.01 6.33
N LEU A 280 17.85 -12.00 5.49
CA LEU A 280 17.28 -13.27 5.92
C LEU A 280 18.36 -14.28 6.31
N SER A 281 19.63 -13.84 6.38
CA SER A 281 20.75 -14.72 6.69
C SER A 281 20.91 -15.07 8.18
N ASP A 282 20.26 -14.31 9.06
CA ASP A 282 20.36 -14.45 10.51
C ASP A 282 19.01 -14.88 11.11
N PRO A 283 18.86 -16.15 11.53
CA PRO A 283 17.70 -16.59 12.30
C PRO A 283 17.62 -15.80 13.59
N HIS A 284 16.46 -15.23 13.84
CA HIS A 284 16.22 -14.42 15.01
C HIS A 284 14.75 -14.49 15.42
N ILE A 285 14.53 -14.28 16.71
CA ILE A 285 13.23 -14.01 17.29
C ILE A 285 13.31 -12.63 17.91
N SER A 286 12.41 -11.75 17.51
CA SER A 286 12.33 -10.38 18.03
C SER A 286 10.90 -9.98 18.34
N ALA A 287 10.73 -9.29 19.45
CA ALA A 287 9.48 -8.65 19.82
C ALA A 287 9.65 -7.13 19.73
N SER A 288 8.64 -6.44 19.22
CA SER A 288 8.64 -4.99 19.13
C SER A 288 7.34 -4.38 19.57
N GLY A 289 7.41 -3.30 20.32
CA GLY A 289 6.27 -2.50 20.71
C GLY A 289 6.42 -1.07 20.23
N THR A 290 5.33 -0.49 19.73
CA THR A 290 5.25 0.91 19.34
C THR A 290 4.08 1.54 20.06
N ILE A 291 4.31 2.71 20.67
CA ILE A 291 3.27 3.52 21.31
C ILE A 291 3.42 4.94 20.79
N GLY A 292 2.31 5.60 20.50
CA GLY A 292 2.35 6.97 20.02
C GLY A 292 1.05 7.73 20.18
N ALA A 293 1.10 8.99 19.79
CA ALA A 293 0.00 9.92 19.78
C ALA A 293 -0.16 10.52 18.39
N VAL A 294 -1.40 10.75 17.99
CA VAL A 294 -1.76 11.42 16.74
C VAL A 294 -2.67 12.61 17.05
N VAL A 295 -2.37 13.72 16.43
CA VAL A 295 -3.17 14.95 16.42
C VAL A 295 -3.59 15.19 14.99
N THR A 296 -4.90 15.29 14.77
CA THR A 296 -5.48 15.60 13.47
C THR A 296 -6.30 16.88 13.60
N ALA A 297 -5.96 17.88 12.80
CA ALA A 297 -6.79 19.04 12.56
C ALA A 297 -7.37 18.95 11.15
N SER A 298 -8.65 19.27 10.97
CA SER A 298 -9.26 19.39 9.64
C SER A 298 -10.15 20.64 9.58
N VAL A 299 -10.17 21.26 8.41
CA VAL A 299 -10.94 22.46 8.11
C VAL A 299 -11.59 22.27 6.75
N GLY A 300 -12.92 22.40 6.69
CA GLY A 300 -13.72 22.18 5.49
C GLY A 300 -14.81 21.13 5.69
N GLU A 301 -15.39 20.66 4.59
CA GLU A 301 -16.45 19.66 4.59
C GLU A 301 -15.95 18.29 5.09
N ASN A 302 -14.64 18.03 4.96
CA ASN A 302 -13.95 16.88 5.56
C ASN A 302 -14.00 16.84 7.11
N SER A 303 -14.36 17.94 7.78
CA SER A 303 -14.42 18.03 9.25
C SER A 303 -15.67 17.40 9.88
N ILE A 304 -16.68 17.05 9.06
CA ILE A 304 -18.00 16.56 9.51
C ILE A 304 -17.93 15.17 10.19
N ARG A 305 -16.78 14.48 10.10
CA ARG A 305 -16.48 13.15 10.66
C ARG A 305 -16.86 12.91 12.14
N ALA A 306 -17.08 13.94 12.94
CA ALA A 306 -17.26 13.78 14.39
C ALA A 306 -18.56 13.10 14.85
N GLN A 307 -19.56 12.92 13.98
CA GLN A 307 -20.92 12.59 14.41
C GLN A 307 -21.41 11.19 14.01
N GLU A 308 -21.11 10.65 12.83
CA GLU A 308 -21.92 9.54 12.28
C GLU A 308 -21.41 8.10 12.51
N LYS A 309 -20.11 7.86 12.76
CA LYS A 309 -19.63 6.46 12.96
C LYS A 309 -19.72 5.95 14.42
N ASN A 310 -20.11 6.77 15.40
CA ASN A 310 -20.14 6.39 16.82
C ASN A 310 -21.34 7.03 17.57
N GLU A 311 -22.57 6.59 17.31
CA GLU A 311 -23.73 6.96 18.14
C GLU A 311 -23.73 6.31 19.54
N TYR A 312 -22.79 5.39 19.81
CA TYR A 312 -22.68 4.68 21.09
C TYR A 312 -21.26 4.76 21.66
N GLN A 313 -20.84 5.89 22.22
CA GLN A 313 -19.73 5.93 23.20
C GLN A 313 -19.60 7.31 23.83
N ASN A 314 -19.89 7.38 25.13
CA ASN A 314 -19.93 8.62 25.93
C ASN A 314 -18.56 9.20 26.28
N TRP A 315 -17.46 8.57 25.84
CA TRP A 315 -16.11 9.12 25.98
C TRP A 315 -15.46 9.25 24.61
N LYS A 316 -15.66 10.43 24.02
CA LYS A 316 -14.95 10.89 22.83
C LYS A 316 -13.56 11.35 23.30
N GLY A 317 -12.49 11.02 22.56
CA GLY A 317 -11.19 11.70 22.76
C GLY A 317 -11.33 13.22 22.73
N LEU A 318 -10.26 13.99 22.95
CA LEU A 318 -10.34 15.45 22.86
C LEU A 318 -10.67 15.83 21.41
N HIS A 319 -11.97 16.05 21.15
CA HIS A 319 -12.52 16.40 19.86
C HIS A 319 -13.17 17.78 19.98
N PHE A 320 -12.47 18.81 19.51
CA PHE A 320 -13.01 20.15 19.45
C PHE A 320 -13.57 20.40 18.07
N ARG A 321 -14.85 20.79 17.97
CA ARG A 321 -15.48 21.23 16.73
C ARG A 321 -15.92 22.68 16.87
N SER A 322 -15.53 23.53 15.93
CA SER A 322 -16.14 24.85 15.77
C SER A 322 -17.11 24.82 14.60
N GLN A 323 -18.41 24.94 14.90
CA GLN A 323 -19.47 24.91 13.88
C GLN A 323 -19.43 26.14 12.95
N GLY A 324 -18.85 27.26 13.39
CA GLY A 324 -18.77 28.48 12.59
C GLY A 324 -17.80 28.40 11.40
N VAL A 325 -16.77 27.54 11.48
CA VAL A 325 -15.68 27.45 10.46
C VAL A 325 -15.56 26.03 9.88
N ASN A 326 -16.46 25.10 10.26
CA ASN A 326 -16.33 23.67 9.92
C ASN A 326 -14.90 23.16 10.16
N SER A 327 -14.42 23.34 11.39
CA SER A 327 -13.12 22.85 11.82
C SER A 327 -13.28 21.78 12.89
N SER A 328 -12.45 20.74 12.82
CA SER A 328 -12.34 19.72 13.85
C SER A 328 -10.88 19.50 14.24
N LEU A 329 -10.63 19.38 15.53
CA LEU A 329 -9.35 18.97 16.11
C LEU A 329 -9.61 17.70 16.90
N SER A 330 -8.91 16.63 16.57
CA SER A 330 -8.97 15.35 17.29
C SER A 330 -7.58 14.93 17.72
N THR A 331 -7.51 14.34 18.91
CA THR A 331 -6.28 13.74 19.42
C THR A 331 -6.58 12.32 19.88
N ASP A 332 -5.69 11.39 19.55
CA ASP A 332 -5.82 10.00 19.99
C ASP A 332 -4.45 9.37 20.23
N LEU A 333 -4.45 8.26 20.96
CA LEU A 333 -3.28 7.42 21.20
C LEU A 333 -3.39 6.16 20.35
N PHE A 334 -2.26 5.57 20.01
CA PHE A 334 -2.20 4.28 19.35
C PHE A 334 -1.10 3.42 19.96
N ALA A 335 -1.29 2.12 19.91
CA ALA A 335 -0.30 1.15 20.35
C ALA A 335 -0.32 -0.07 19.42
N SER A 336 0.85 -0.63 19.18
CA SER A 336 0.98 -1.89 18.45
C SER A 336 2.09 -2.74 19.01
N VAL A 337 1.90 -4.06 18.95
CA VAL A 337 2.87 -5.06 19.37
C VAL A 337 3.06 -6.04 18.22
N ALA A 338 4.31 -6.33 17.88
CA ALA A 338 4.64 -7.29 16.84
C ALA A 338 5.66 -8.31 17.35
N LEU A 339 5.53 -9.53 16.88
CA LEU A 339 6.43 -10.64 17.11
C LEU A 339 6.91 -11.15 15.74
N SER A 340 8.21 -11.21 15.55
CA SER A 340 8.82 -11.85 14.38
C SER A 340 9.65 -13.04 14.85
N ALA A 341 9.43 -14.19 14.26
CA ALA A 341 10.23 -15.38 14.44
C ALA A 341 10.69 -15.87 13.08
N GLN A 342 12.00 -16.00 12.91
CA GLN A 342 12.61 -16.55 11.71
C GLN A 342 13.45 -17.77 12.07
N GLN A 343 13.22 -18.86 11.33
CA GLN A 343 14.01 -20.06 11.37
C GLN A 343 14.75 -20.24 10.04
N GLY A 344 16.05 -20.56 10.17
CA GLY A 344 16.98 -20.83 9.07
C GLY A 344 17.57 -19.58 8.38
N ASN A 345 18.61 -19.85 7.58
CA ASN A 345 19.57 -18.83 7.13
C ASN A 345 19.39 -18.46 5.65
N PHE A 346 18.38 -19.02 4.98
CA PHE A 346 18.10 -18.81 3.55
C PHE A 346 19.34 -18.99 2.65
N GLN A 347 20.07 -20.09 2.90
CA GLN A 347 21.28 -20.52 2.19
C GLN A 347 21.10 -21.88 1.52
N ARG A 348 20.31 -22.77 2.13
CA ARG A 348 20.07 -24.12 1.58
C ARG A 348 19.07 -24.07 0.43
N PRO A 349 19.14 -25.04 -0.50
CA PRO A 349 18.32 -25.02 -1.70
C PRO A 349 16.83 -25.30 -1.45
N PHE A 350 16.43 -25.87 -0.32
CA PHE A 350 15.02 -26.20 -0.07
C PHE A 350 14.68 -26.02 1.41
N MET A 351 13.50 -25.44 1.68
CA MET A 351 12.87 -25.35 3.00
C MET A 351 13.80 -24.87 4.13
N ASP A 352 14.75 -23.98 3.82
CA ASP A 352 15.67 -23.42 4.81
C ASP A 352 14.98 -22.31 5.59
N LEU A 353 14.28 -21.41 4.90
CA LEU A 353 13.64 -20.25 5.51
C LEU A 353 12.18 -20.53 5.86
N THR A 354 11.85 -20.39 7.12
CA THR A 354 10.48 -20.25 7.63
C THR A 354 10.41 -19.01 8.49
N ARG A 355 9.50 -18.10 8.18
CA ARG A 355 9.32 -16.87 8.94
C ARG A 355 7.86 -16.65 9.26
N LEU A 356 7.61 -16.34 10.52
CA LEU A 356 6.31 -15.96 11.04
C LEU A 356 6.42 -14.54 11.58
N TYR A 357 5.47 -13.71 11.19
CA TYR A 357 5.33 -12.37 11.70
C TYR A 357 3.87 -12.16 12.11
N ALA A 358 3.66 -11.85 13.39
CA ALA A 358 2.36 -11.58 13.95
C ALA A 358 2.35 -10.17 14.54
N ARG A 359 1.30 -9.41 14.29
CA ARG A 359 1.14 -8.05 14.80
C ARG A 359 -0.26 -7.85 15.34
N LEU A 360 -0.33 -7.17 16.48
CA LEU A 360 -1.55 -6.77 17.17
C LEU A 360 -1.58 -5.26 17.21
N ASP A 361 -2.57 -4.67 16.56
CA ASP A 361 -2.85 -3.24 16.61
C ASP A 361 -4.01 -2.99 17.56
N PHE A 362 -3.75 -2.21 18.59
CA PHE A 362 -4.78 -1.83 19.54
C PHE A 362 -5.69 -0.77 18.91
N PRO A 363 -6.99 -0.79 19.24
CA PRO A 363 -7.89 0.27 18.85
C PRO A 363 -7.42 1.60 19.44
N SER A 364 -7.99 2.69 18.92
CA SER A 364 -7.61 4.03 19.33
C SER A 364 -7.73 4.20 20.85
N GLY A 365 -6.78 4.90 21.48
CA GLY A 365 -6.67 4.99 22.93
C GLY A 365 -7.95 5.48 23.60
N SER A 366 -8.65 6.43 22.97
CA SER A 366 -9.96 6.88 23.44
C SER A 366 -11.02 5.77 23.44
N LYS A 367 -11.11 4.99 22.36
CA LYS A 367 -12.00 3.82 22.25
C LYS A 367 -11.62 2.76 23.28
N PHE A 368 -10.33 2.44 23.39
CA PHE A 368 -9.82 1.45 24.34
C PHE A 368 -10.15 1.83 25.80
N LEU A 369 -9.89 3.07 26.21
CA LEU A 369 -10.19 3.54 27.57
C LEU A 369 -11.70 3.52 27.84
N SER A 370 -12.52 3.99 26.89
CA SER A 370 -13.97 3.95 27.03
C SER A 370 -14.49 2.51 27.20
N GLY A 371 -14.06 1.57 26.36
CA GLY A 371 -14.41 0.16 26.46
C GLY A 371 -13.94 -0.45 27.78
N ALA A 372 -12.69 -0.20 28.18
CA ALA A 372 -12.11 -0.72 29.41
C ALA A 372 -12.85 -0.21 30.66
N THR A 373 -13.25 1.07 30.69
CA THR A 373 -14.04 1.62 31.81
C THR A 373 -15.43 1.00 31.90
N HIS A 374 -16.10 0.76 30.77
CA HIS A 374 -17.38 0.06 30.74
C HIS A 374 -17.25 -1.38 31.21
N VAL A 375 -16.25 -2.12 30.74
CA VAL A 375 -16.02 -3.51 31.19
C VAL A 375 -15.67 -3.56 32.68
N ALA A 376 -14.83 -2.64 33.18
CA ALA A 376 -14.49 -2.58 34.60
C ALA A 376 -15.70 -2.22 35.47
N TYR A 377 -16.55 -1.29 35.02
CA TYR A 377 -17.78 -0.91 35.70
C TYR A 377 -18.79 -2.07 35.75
N ASP A 378 -18.99 -2.77 34.63
CA ASP A 378 -19.90 -3.92 34.56
C ASP A 378 -19.42 -5.05 35.50
N LEU A 379 -18.12 -5.37 35.47
CA LEU A 379 -17.51 -6.38 36.36
C LEU A 379 -17.59 -5.99 37.84
N TYR A 380 -17.35 -4.72 38.18
CA TYR A 380 -17.46 -4.23 39.55
C TYR A 380 -18.88 -4.35 40.10
N ASN A 381 -19.89 -4.15 39.24
CA ASN A 381 -21.30 -4.28 39.61
C ASN A 381 -21.85 -5.71 39.48
N GLY A 382 -21.01 -6.70 39.15
CA GLY A 382 -21.42 -8.09 38.98
C GLY A 382 -22.29 -8.34 37.74
N LEU A 383 -22.27 -7.43 36.76
CA LEU A 383 -22.98 -7.56 35.49
C LEU A 383 -22.09 -8.25 34.44
N GLU A 384 -22.69 -9.02 33.54
CA GLU A 384 -21.96 -9.55 32.39
C GLU A 384 -21.56 -8.40 31.45
N PRO A 385 -20.26 -8.29 31.06
CA PRO A 385 -19.79 -7.23 30.20
C PRO A 385 -20.48 -7.26 28.84
N LYS A 386 -20.94 -6.11 28.37
CA LYS A 386 -21.52 -6.00 27.02
C LYS A 386 -20.49 -6.38 25.96
N ALA A 387 -20.88 -7.23 25.02
CA ALA A 387 -20.02 -7.69 23.92
C ALA A 387 -19.39 -6.53 23.12
N GLU A 388 -20.09 -5.40 23.01
CA GLU A 388 -19.63 -4.17 22.35
C GLU A 388 -18.49 -3.48 23.09
N ALA A 389 -18.55 -3.46 24.43
CA ALA A 389 -17.50 -2.89 25.25
C ALA A 389 -16.23 -3.75 25.19
N VAL A 390 -16.38 -5.08 25.15
CA VAL A 390 -15.24 -6.00 24.95
C VAL A 390 -14.66 -5.87 23.54
N GLN A 391 -15.50 -5.76 22.51
CA GLN A 391 -15.06 -5.56 21.12
C GLN A 391 -14.31 -4.23 20.94
N ALA A 392 -14.66 -3.19 21.70
CA ALA A 392 -13.96 -1.90 21.69
C ALA A 392 -12.53 -1.97 22.29
N ILE A 393 -12.19 -3.02 23.03
CA ILE A 393 -10.86 -3.26 23.63
C ILE A 393 -10.04 -4.20 22.74
N CYS A 394 -10.69 -5.07 21.96
CA CYS A 394 -10.00 -6.10 21.19
C CYS A 394 -9.06 -5.53 20.11
N PRO A 395 -7.80 -5.98 20.06
CA PRO A 395 -6.88 -5.58 19.01
C PRO A 395 -7.22 -6.27 17.69
N ASN A 396 -6.90 -5.59 16.59
CA ASN A 396 -6.87 -6.20 15.26
C ASN A 396 -5.55 -6.96 15.10
N ALA A 397 -5.63 -8.20 14.65
CA ALA A 397 -4.45 -9.02 14.43
C ALA A 397 -4.10 -9.07 12.93
N SER A 398 -2.82 -9.11 12.61
CA SER A 398 -2.32 -9.46 11.28
C SER A 398 -1.28 -10.56 11.42
N LEU A 399 -1.32 -11.48 10.47
CA LEU A 399 -0.42 -12.61 10.40
C LEU A 399 0.20 -12.69 9.02
N SER A 400 1.51 -12.89 8.99
CA SER A 400 2.30 -13.09 7.79
C SER A 400 3.14 -14.35 7.98
N LEU A 401 3.01 -15.27 7.03
CA LEU A 401 3.77 -16.51 6.98
C LEU A 401 4.57 -16.53 5.68
N GLN A 402 5.88 -16.72 5.79
CA GLN A 402 6.79 -16.86 4.66
C GLN A 402 7.55 -18.18 4.74
N GLN A 403 7.56 -18.94 3.65
CA GLN A 403 8.22 -20.23 3.54
C GLN A 403 9.02 -20.30 2.24
N GLN A 404 10.31 -20.64 2.32
CA GLN A 404 11.10 -20.95 1.14
C GLN A 404 10.61 -22.24 0.49
N ILE A 405 10.41 -22.21 -0.82
CA ILE A 405 10.05 -23.38 -1.62
C ILE A 405 11.33 -24.03 -2.13
N ALA A 406 12.06 -23.32 -2.99
CA ALA A 406 13.25 -23.81 -3.66
C ALA A 406 14.17 -22.65 -4.08
N GLY A 407 15.46 -22.77 -3.81
CA GLY A 407 16.49 -21.78 -4.08
C GLY A 407 16.08 -20.38 -3.61
N PRO A 408 16.16 -19.35 -4.47
CA PRO A 408 15.78 -17.98 -4.12
C PRO A 408 14.26 -17.74 -4.02
N PHE A 409 13.43 -18.74 -4.28
CA PHE A 409 11.97 -18.59 -4.26
C PHE A 409 11.38 -18.86 -2.88
N SER A 410 10.55 -17.93 -2.41
CA SER A 410 9.73 -18.12 -1.23
C SER A 410 8.27 -17.78 -1.50
N PHE A 411 7.37 -18.43 -0.79
CA PHE A 411 5.95 -18.17 -0.79
C PHE A 411 5.58 -17.45 0.50
N ARG A 412 4.78 -16.41 0.38
CA ARG A 412 4.32 -15.59 1.49
C ARG A 412 2.82 -15.43 1.45
N VAL A 413 2.20 -15.52 2.62
CA VAL A 413 0.78 -15.27 2.83
C VAL A 413 0.62 -14.25 3.94
N ASP A 414 -0.03 -13.15 3.63
CA ASP A 414 -0.38 -12.10 4.58
C ASP A 414 -1.90 -12.08 4.75
N SER A 415 -2.40 -12.01 5.98
CA SER A 415 -3.85 -11.88 6.24
C SER A 415 -4.12 -11.14 7.54
N GLY A 416 -5.15 -10.30 7.52
CA GLY A 416 -5.75 -9.73 8.72
C GLY A 416 -6.67 -10.74 9.40
N LEU A 417 -6.77 -10.66 10.72
CA LEU A 417 -7.69 -11.43 11.53
C LEU A 417 -8.47 -10.44 12.39
N ALA A 418 -9.78 -10.38 12.15
CA ALA A 418 -10.70 -9.62 12.97
C ALA A 418 -11.56 -10.58 13.80
N ILE A 419 -11.61 -10.30 15.10
CA ILE A 419 -12.40 -11.08 16.06
C ILE A 419 -13.77 -10.41 16.19
N ASP A 420 -14.82 -11.07 15.71
CA ASP A 420 -16.19 -10.62 15.92
C ASP A 420 -16.80 -11.35 17.12
N LEU A 421 -16.73 -10.70 18.29
CA LEU A 421 -17.25 -11.24 19.53
C LEU A 421 -18.78 -11.37 19.53
N LYS A 422 -19.51 -10.58 18.73
CA LYS A 422 -20.98 -10.70 18.62
C LYS A 422 -21.38 -12.04 18.01
N LYS A 423 -20.58 -12.54 17.06
CA LYS A 423 -20.81 -13.82 16.37
C LYS A 423 -19.97 -14.96 16.92
N ARG A 424 -19.11 -14.71 17.92
CA ARG A 424 -18.09 -15.63 18.46
C ARG A 424 -17.27 -16.32 17.36
N ASN A 425 -16.99 -15.61 16.28
CA ASN A 425 -16.29 -16.14 15.11
C ASN A 425 -15.06 -15.30 14.79
N PHE A 426 -14.07 -15.97 14.22
CA PHE A 426 -12.89 -15.34 13.64
C PHE A 426 -13.13 -15.13 12.14
N SER A 427 -12.88 -13.92 11.66
CA SER A 427 -12.96 -13.62 10.22
C SER A 427 -11.57 -13.28 9.70
N TRP A 428 -11.14 -14.03 8.69
CA TRP A 428 -9.95 -13.69 7.91
C TRP A 428 -10.31 -12.53 6.98
N GLN A 429 -9.52 -11.46 7.05
CA GLN A 429 -9.70 -10.26 6.26
C GLN A 429 -8.53 -10.10 5.28
N ASN A 430 -8.87 -9.76 4.04
CA ASN A 430 -7.95 -9.35 2.99
C ASN A 430 -6.69 -10.23 2.87
N PRO A 431 -6.82 -11.54 2.60
CA PRO A 431 -5.66 -12.39 2.37
C PRO A 431 -4.92 -11.93 1.11
N VAL A 432 -3.60 -11.88 1.16
CA VAL A 432 -2.72 -11.58 0.02
C VAL A 432 -1.70 -12.70 -0.09
N PHE A 433 -1.62 -13.29 -1.28
CA PHE A 433 -0.67 -14.35 -1.60
C PHE A 433 0.47 -13.78 -2.43
N ALA A 434 1.71 -14.10 -2.11
CA ALA A 434 2.87 -13.60 -2.81
C ALA A 434 3.91 -14.70 -3.07
N ILE A 435 4.55 -14.62 -4.23
CA ILE A 435 5.75 -15.39 -4.56
C ILE A 435 6.89 -14.38 -4.65
N GLU A 436 7.92 -14.56 -3.82
CA GLU A 436 9.10 -13.71 -3.77
C GLU A 436 10.29 -14.44 -4.40
N TYR A 437 11.04 -13.72 -5.24
CA TYR A 437 12.31 -14.15 -5.79
C TYR A 437 13.42 -13.23 -5.30
N ALA A 438 14.31 -13.77 -4.46
CA ALA A 438 15.43 -13.03 -3.89
C ALA A 438 16.60 -12.86 -4.88
N LEU A 439 17.03 -11.63 -5.07
CA LEU A 439 18.10 -11.24 -5.99
C LEU A 439 19.43 -11.18 -5.26
N GLN A 440 20.13 -12.32 -5.22
CA GLN A 440 21.45 -12.48 -4.58
C GLN A 440 22.45 -11.36 -4.93
N VAL A 441 22.48 -10.94 -6.19
CA VAL A 441 23.45 -9.95 -6.72
C VAL A 441 23.26 -8.56 -6.08
N LEU A 442 22.05 -8.23 -5.64
CA LEU A 442 21.69 -6.93 -5.08
C LEU A 442 21.52 -6.96 -3.56
N GLY A 443 21.99 -8.03 -2.93
CA GLY A 443 22.06 -8.22 -1.48
C GLY A 443 20.71 -8.54 -0.84
N SER A 444 19.71 -7.66 -1.00
CA SER A 444 18.35 -7.82 -0.43
C SER A 444 17.28 -7.19 -1.31
N ALA A 445 17.48 -7.21 -2.63
CA ALA A 445 16.40 -6.90 -3.56
C ALA A 445 15.56 -8.15 -3.80
N LYS A 446 14.25 -7.99 -3.96
CA LYS A 446 13.30 -9.06 -4.22
C LYS A 446 12.33 -8.64 -5.32
N ALA A 447 12.08 -9.54 -6.25
CA ALA A 447 10.94 -9.44 -7.16
C ALA A 447 9.75 -10.18 -6.52
N ILE A 448 8.62 -9.51 -6.40
CA ILE A 448 7.44 -10.05 -5.71
C ILE A 448 6.27 -10.06 -6.67
N ALA A 449 5.70 -11.22 -6.91
CA ALA A 449 4.44 -11.39 -7.62
C ALA A 449 3.34 -11.66 -6.60
N TRP A 450 2.40 -10.73 -6.44
CA TRP A 450 1.33 -10.86 -5.43
C TRP A 450 -0.05 -10.91 -6.07
N TYR A 451 -0.99 -11.56 -5.40
CA TYR A 451 -2.40 -11.66 -5.75
C TYR A 451 -3.28 -11.42 -4.53
N ALA A 452 -4.25 -10.51 -4.66
CA ALA A 452 -5.25 -10.20 -3.66
C ALA A 452 -6.62 -10.70 -4.15
N PRO A 453 -7.17 -11.81 -3.61
CA PRO A 453 -8.44 -12.38 -4.08
C PRO A 453 -9.65 -11.47 -3.86
N ASN A 454 -9.67 -10.70 -2.77
CA ASN A 454 -10.80 -9.81 -2.45
C ASN A 454 -10.96 -8.71 -3.50
N GLN A 455 -9.84 -8.10 -3.89
CA GLN A 455 -9.80 -7.06 -4.94
C GLN A 455 -9.69 -7.65 -6.35
N LYS A 456 -9.36 -8.96 -6.46
CA LYS A 456 -9.03 -9.66 -7.71
C LYS A 456 -7.94 -8.95 -8.50
N GLU A 457 -6.89 -8.54 -7.78
CA GLU A 457 -5.76 -7.81 -8.34
C GLU A 457 -4.47 -8.64 -8.27
N PHE A 458 -3.66 -8.55 -9.32
CA PHE A 458 -2.34 -9.14 -9.40
C PHE A 458 -1.34 -8.15 -9.98
N MET A 459 -0.17 -8.08 -9.37
CA MET A 459 0.93 -7.28 -9.87
C MET A 459 2.28 -7.88 -9.48
N ILE A 460 3.28 -7.63 -10.34
CA ILE A 460 4.68 -7.89 -10.03
C ILE A 460 5.37 -6.59 -9.66
N GLU A 461 6.06 -6.57 -8.54
CA GLU A 461 6.79 -5.40 -8.02
C GLU A 461 8.24 -5.74 -7.73
N LEU A 462 9.10 -4.73 -7.82
CA LEU A 462 10.47 -4.83 -7.34
C LEU A 462 10.58 -4.06 -6.02
N ARG A 463 11.06 -4.75 -4.99
CA ARG A 463 11.31 -4.16 -3.69
C ARG A 463 12.77 -4.34 -3.35
N PHE A 464 13.35 -3.27 -2.83
CA PHE A 464 14.64 -3.34 -2.20
C PHE A 464 14.38 -3.43 -0.71
N PHE A 465 15.29 -4.07 0.01
CA PHE A 465 15.54 -3.71 1.38
C PHE A 465 14.45 -4.12 2.38
N GLU A 466 13.64 -5.10 1.99
CA GLU A 466 12.54 -5.65 2.77
C GLU A 466 13.06 -6.74 3.71
N THR A 467 12.92 -6.52 5.03
CA THR A 467 13.37 -7.46 6.05
C THR A 467 12.26 -8.36 6.48
#